data_AF-A0A526QEM0-F1
#
_entry.id   AF-A0A526QEM0-F1
#
_cell.length_a   1.000
_cell.length_b   1.000
_cell.length_c   1.000
_cell.angle_alpha   90.00
_cell.angle_beta   90.00
_cell.angle_gamma   90.00
#
_symmetry.space_group_name_H-M   'P 1'
#
loop_
_entity.id
_entity.type
_entity.pdbx_description
1 polymer ?
#
loop_
_entity_poly.entity_id
_entity_poly.type
_entity_poly.pdbx_seq_one_letter_code
_entity_poly.pdbx_strand_id
1 'polypeptide(L)'
;AEFADAFARAWFKLTHRDMGPVVRYLGPLVPKEELIWQDPIPAIDHELASEGDIAALKAKILASGLSVSDLVSTAWASASTFRGSDKRGGANGARIRLSPQKDWEVNQPAKLSTVLAKLETIQKEFNAAQTGDKKISLADLIVLGGVAAVEKAAKDGGHQVTVPFTPGRMDASQEQT
;
A
#
# COMPACT_ATOMS: atom_id res chain seq x y z
N ALA A 1 -40.23 2.33 -2.75
CA ALA A 1 -39.11 1.39 -2.49
C ALA A 1 -37.76 2.13 -2.49
N GLU A 2 -37.48 2.94 -3.52
CA GLU A 2 -36.22 3.69 -3.67
C GLU A 2 -35.84 4.56 -2.46
N PHE A 3 -36.78 5.29 -1.88
CA PHE A 3 -36.51 6.11 -0.69
C PHE A 3 -36.01 5.29 0.51
N ALA A 4 -36.60 4.12 0.76
CA ALA A 4 -36.23 3.28 1.90
C ALA A 4 -34.81 2.70 1.74
N ASP A 5 -34.45 2.25 0.54
CA ASP A 5 -33.09 1.77 0.24
C ASP A 5 -32.05 2.90 0.36
N ALA A 6 -32.33 4.06 -0.25
CA ALA A 6 -31.46 5.22 -0.18
C ALA A 6 -31.25 5.69 1.27
N PHE A 7 -32.32 5.76 2.06
CA PHE A 7 -32.26 6.16 3.46
C PHE A 7 -31.46 5.15 4.31
N ALA A 8 -31.69 3.84 4.14
CA ALA A 8 -30.96 2.81 4.87
C ALA A 8 -29.44 2.87 4.59
N ARG A 9 -29.05 2.99 3.31
CA ARG A 9 -27.65 3.12 2.89
C ARG A 9 -27.01 4.42 3.39
N ALA A 10 -27.75 5.53 3.33
CA ALA A 10 -27.27 6.83 3.83
C ALA A 10 -27.09 6.82 5.35
N TRP A 11 -28.03 6.23 6.10
CA TRP A 11 -27.94 6.09 7.55
C TRP A 11 -26.75 5.23 7.97
N PHE A 12 -26.55 4.09 7.30
CA PHE A 12 -25.39 3.22 7.53
C PHE A 12 -24.08 3.99 7.29
N LYS A 13 -23.96 4.67 6.14
CA LYS A 13 -22.79 5.51 5.84
C LYS A 13 -22.58 6.61 6.89
N LEU A 14 -23.62 7.34 7.27
CA LEU A 14 -23.53 8.43 8.26
C LEU A 14 -22.91 7.95 9.57
N THR A 15 -23.30 6.77 10.03
CA THR A 15 -22.93 6.20 11.33
C THR A 15 -21.61 5.42 11.32
N HIS A 16 -21.01 5.20 10.14
CA HIS A 16 -19.80 4.36 9.98
C HIS A 16 -18.68 5.01 9.15
N ARG A 17 -18.92 6.18 8.53
CA ARG A 17 -17.97 6.87 7.63
C ARG A 17 -16.59 7.18 8.24
N ASP A 18 -16.48 7.21 9.57
CA ASP A 18 -15.26 7.48 10.34
C ASP A 18 -14.68 6.23 11.03
N MET A 19 -15.24 5.05 10.75
CA MET A 19 -14.69 3.78 11.20
C MET A 19 -13.51 3.29 10.34
N GLY A 20 -13.24 3.89 9.19
CA GLY A 20 -12.16 3.47 8.30
C GLY A 20 -12.39 2.10 7.66
N PRO A 21 -11.32 1.33 7.37
CA PRO A 21 -11.41 0.06 6.64
C PRO A 21 -12.34 -0.97 7.30
N VAL A 22 -13.02 -1.77 6.47
CA VAL A 22 -14.03 -2.76 6.91
C VAL A 22 -13.48 -3.80 7.88
N VAL A 23 -12.17 -4.10 7.84
CA VAL A 23 -11.51 -5.00 8.80
C VAL A 23 -11.62 -4.56 10.27
N ARG A 24 -12.03 -3.30 10.51
CA ARG A 24 -12.30 -2.77 11.86
C ARG A 24 -13.74 -3.00 12.35
N TYR A 25 -14.64 -3.46 11.49
CA TYR A 25 -16.06 -3.64 11.80
C TYR A 25 -16.21 -5.00 12.50
N LEU A 26 -16.90 -5.01 13.64
CA LEU A 26 -17.02 -6.19 14.50
C LEU A 26 -18.48 -6.55 14.75
N GLY A 27 -18.75 -7.83 14.96
CA GLY A 27 -20.07 -8.35 15.32
C GLY A 27 -20.81 -9.02 14.16
N PRO A 28 -21.90 -9.74 14.47
CA PRO A 28 -22.59 -10.60 13.50
C PRO A 28 -23.45 -9.86 12.48
N LEU A 29 -23.64 -8.53 12.65
CA LEU A 29 -24.53 -7.71 11.82
C LEU A 29 -23.78 -6.87 10.78
N VAL A 30 -22.47 -7.05 10.63
CA VAL A 30 -21.69 -6.36 9.60
C VAL A 30 -22.19 -6.81 8.22
N PRO A 31 -22.63 -5.88 7.35
CA PRO A 31 -23.07 -6.22 6.00
C PRO A 31 -21.94 -6.88 5.20
N LYS A 32 -22.29 -7.84 4.33
CA LYS A 32 -21.32 -8.50 3.44
C LYS A 32 -20.96 -7.66 2.20
N GLU A 33 -21.79 -6.67 1.87
CA GLU A 33 -21.55 -5.74 0.76
C GLU A 33 -20.46 -4.75 1.17
N GLU A 34 -19.36 -4.71 0.43
CA GLU A 34 -18.37 -3.64 0.53
C GLU A 34 -18.87 -2.40 -0.21
N LEU A 35 -18.74 -1.24 0.43
CA LEU A 35 -19.21 0.03 -0.11
C LEU A 35 -18.00 0.91 -0.46
N ILE A 36 -18.04 1.58 -1.60
CA ILE A 36 -16.91 2.35 -2.13
C ILE A 36 -16.34 3.40 -1.15
N TRP A 37 -17.19 4.01 -0.31
CA TRP A 37 -16.76 5.01 0.67
C TRP A 37 -15.93 4.43 1.83
N GLN A 38 -15.84 3.11 1.94
CA GLN A 38 -14.99 2.39 2.90
C GLN A 38 -13.54 2.23 2.39
N ASP A 39 -13.24 2.73 1.19
CA ASP A 39 -11.95 2.59 0.50
C ASP A 39 -11.48 1.12 0.46
N PRO A 40 -12.27 0.19 -0.11
CA PRO A 40 -12.03 -1.25 0.00
C PRO A 40 -10.66 -1.65 -0.55
N ILE A 41 -10.09 -2.71 0.01
CA ILE A 41 -8.79 -3.27 -0.39
C ILE A 41 -9.03 -4.77 -0.62
N PRO A 42 -8.56 -5.33 -1.75
CA PRO A 42 -8.69 -6.77 -1.99
C PRO A 42 -8.11 -7.59 -0.84
N ALA A 43 -8.76 -8.70 -0.51
CA ALA A 43 -8.21 -9.66 0.44
C ALA A 43 -6.92 -10.29 -0.10
N ILE A 44 -6.05 -10.75 0.80
CA ILE A 44 -4.88 -11.54 0.43
C ILE A 44 -5.37 -12.87 -0.18
N ASP A 45 -4.95 -13.16 -1.40
CA ASP A 45 -5.34 -14.34 -2.19
C ASP A 45 -4.14 -15.22 -2.58
N HIS A 46 -2.98 -14.96 -1.97
CA HIS A 46 -1.70 -15.55 -2.35
C HIS A 46 -0.80 -15.78 -1.11
N GLU A 47 0.23 -16.61 -1.24
CA GLU A 47 1.22 -16.78 -0.17
C GLU A 47 2.08 -15.51 -0.03
N LEU A 48 2.36 -15.09 1.21
CA LEU A 48 3.17 -13.90 1.47
C LEU A 48 4.67 -14.20 1.30
N ALA A 49 5.43 -13.17 0.93
CA ALA A 49 6.88 -13.24 0.86
C ALA A 49 7.50 -13.60 2.23
N SER A 50 8.44 -14.55 2.22
CA SER A 50 9.18 -14.96 3.42
C SER A 50 10.24 -13.93 3.81
N GLU A 51 10.87 -14.10 4.98
CA GLU A 51 11.99 -13.24 5.40
C GLU A 51 13.17 -13.25 4.41
N GLY A 52 13.47 -14.42 3.82
CA GLY A 52 14.52 -14.54 2.80
C GLY A 52 14.16 -13.78 1.52
N ASP A 53 12.90 -13.86 1.10
CA ASP A 53 12.38 -13.11 -0.05
C ASP A 53 12.45 -11.60 0.21
N ILE A 54 12.05 -11.15 1.41
CA ILE A 54 12.12 -9.76 1.84
C ILE A 54 13.57 -9.25 1.78
N ALA A 55 14.53 -10.02 2.29
CA ALA A 55 15.95 -9.65 2.24
C ALA A 55 16.46 -9.53 0.80
N ALA A 56 16.12 -10.48 -0.08
CA ALA A 56 16.49 -10.46 -1.49
C ALA A 56 15.86 -9.27 -2.23
N LEU A 57 14.60 -8.96 -1.96
CA LEU A 57 13.89 -7.82 -2.54
C LEU A 57 14.49 -6.49 -2.10
N LYS A 58 14.87 -6.32 -0.81
CA LYS A 58 15.60 -5.12 -0.35
C LYS A 58 16.88 -4.92 -1.15
N ALA A 59 17.69 -5.97 -1.32
CA ALA A 59 18.93 -5.90 -2.09
C ALA A 59 18.65 -5.52 -3.56
N LYS A 60 17.63 -6.11 -4.17
CA LYS A 60 17.23 -5.82 -5.56
C LYS A 60 16.73 -4.39 -5.74
N ILE A 61 15.95 -3.87 -4.80
CA ILE A 61 15.50 -2.47 -4.81
C ILE A 61 16.70 -1.52 -4.70
N LEU A 62 17.65 -1.78 -3.80
CA LEU A 62 18.84 -0.94 -3.65
C LEU A 62 19.77 -1.00 -4.88
N ALA A 63 19.75 -2.11 -5.63
CA ALA A 63 20.50 -2.27 -6.88
C ALA A 63 19.78 -1.68 -8.11
N SER A 64 18.55 -1.18 -7.98
CA SER A 64 17.71 -0.73 -9.11
C SER A 64 18.13 0.60 -9.73
N GLY A 65 19.07 1.31 -9.10
CA GLY A 65 19.49 2.67 -9.45
C GLY A 65 18.63 3.78 -8.86
N LEU A 66 17.56 3.44 -8.11
CA LEU A 66 16.79 4.42 -7.33
C LEU A 66 17.62 4.95 -6.16
N SER A 67 17.57 6.26 -5.94
CA SER A 67 18.31 6.86 -4.81
C SER A 67 17.59 6.60 -3.48
N VAL A 68 18.34 6.72 -2.38
CA VAL A 68 17.77 6.70 -1.02
C VAL A 68 16.65 7.72 -0.88
N SER A 69 16.84 8.93 -1.41
CA SER A 69 15.84 10.01 -1.37
C SER A 69 14.55 9.61 -2.08
N ASP A 70 14.64 8.96 -3.24
CA ASP A 70 13.46 8.58 -4.04
C ASP A 70 12.63 7.51 -3.34
N LEU A 71 13.30 6.51 -2.78
CA LEU A 71 12.68 5.41 -2.05
C LEU A 71 12.02 5.89 -0.76
N VAL A 72 12.73 6.70 0.04
CA VAL A 72 12.18 7.30 1.26
C VAL A 72 10.99 8.20 0.94
N SER A 73 11.11 9.08 -0.06
CA SER A 73 10.05 10.03 -0.42
C SER A 73 8.80 9.31 -0.94
N THR A 74 8.96 8.28 -1.77
CA THR A 74 7.83 7.51 -2.30
C THR A 74 7.12 6.71 -1.21
N ALA A 75 7.88 6.08 -0.30
CA ALA A 75 7.32 5.37 0.84
C ALA A 75 6.57 6.33 1.78
N TRP A 76 7.14 7.51 2.04
CA TRP A 76 6.50 8.56 2.83
C TRP A 76 5.22 9.05 2.19
N ALA A 77 5.26 9.46 0.91
CA ALA A 77 4.09 9.93 0.17
C ALA A 77 2.93 8.93 0.18
N SER A 78 3.23 7.63 0.16
CA SER A 78 2.23 6.56 0.24
C SER A 78 1.62 6.47 1.64
N ALA A 79 2.46 6.43 2.68
CA ALA A 79 2.02 6.23 4.05
C ALA A 79 1.41 7.47 4.72
N SER A 80 1.88 8.67 4.38
CA SER A 80 1.54 9.94 5.05
C SER A 80 0.13 10.45 4.73
N THR A 81 -0.60 9.79 3.83
CA THR A 81 -2.01 10.08 3.58
C THR A 81 -2.92 9.58 4.70
N PHE A 82 -2.41 8.70 5.57
CA PHE A 82 -3.16 8.20 6.71
C PHE A 82 -3.52 9.33 7.67
N ARG A 83 -4.77 9.34 8.14
CA ARG A 83 -5.24 10.26 9.17
C ARG A 83 -6.02 9.53 10.26
N GLY A 84 -5.59 9.71 11.51
CA GLY A 84 -6.17 9.00 12.66
C GLY A 84 -7.64 9.35 12.96
N SER A 85 -8.12 10.50 12.47
CA SER A 85 -9.47 11.00 12.73
C SER A 85 -10.56 10.07 12.19
N ASP A 86 -10.44 9.61 10.95
CA ASP A 86 -11.38 8.70 10.29
C ASP A 86 -10.73 7.39 9.79
N LYS A 87 -9.41 7.24 10.03
CA LYS A 87 -8.61 6.06 9.70
C LYS A 87 -8.54 5.76 8.20
N ARG A 88 -8.80 6.76 7.35
CA ARG A 88 -8.59 6.68 5.90
C ARG A 88 -7.13 6.93 5.53
N GLY A 89 -6.79 6.57 4.29
CA GLY A 89 -5.46 6.72 3.74
C GLY A 89 -4.45 5.69 4.25
N GLY A 90 -3.18 5.95 4.01
CA GLY A 90 -2.06 5.06 4.30
C GLY A 90 -1.60 4.26 3.08
N ALA A 91 -0.54 3.48 3.28
CA ALA A 91 0.17 2.80 2.19
C ALA A 91 -0.55 1.55 1.66
N ASN A 92 -1.49 0.97 2.42
CA ASN A 92 -2.23 -0.21 1.97
C ASN A 92 -3.18 0.16 0.81
N GLY A 93 -3.23 -0.66 -0.22
CA GLY A 93 -3.91 -0.38 -1.49
C GLY A 93 -2.98 0.19 -2.57
N ALA A 94 -1.78 0.68 -2.22
CA ALA A 94 -0.87 1.38 -3.14
C ALA A 94 -1.59 2.46 -3.98
N ARG A 95 -2.55 3.18 -3.36
CA ARG A 95 -3.34 4.22 -4.02
C ARG A 95 -2.50 5.38 -4.53
N ILE A 96 -1.25 5.51 -4.08
CA ILE A 96 -0.27 6.46 -4.62
C ILE A 96 -0.05 6.29 -6.14
N ARG A 97 -0.24 5.08 -6.70
CA ARG A 97 -0.13 4.84 -8.14
C ARG A 97 -1.41 5.18 -8.93
N LEU A 98 -2.49 5.48 -8.23
CA LEU A 98 -3.83 5.69 -8.79
C LEU A 98 -4.20 7.18 -8.76
N SER A 99 -5.20 7.56 -9.57
CA SER A 99 -5.78 8.89 -9.46
C SER A 99 -6.62 9.01 -8.18
N PRO A 100 -6.56 10.16 -7.48
CA PRO A 100 -5.83 11.38 -7.86
C PRO A 100 -4.38 11.45 -7.32
N GLN A 101 -3.94 10.52 -6.46
CA GLN A 101 -2.68 10.66 -5.71
C GLN A 101 -1.44 10.71 -6.61
N LYS A 102 -1.44 9.97 -7.71
CA LYS A 102 -0.34 9.98 -8.68
C LYS A 102 -0.09 11.35 -9.33
N ASP A 103 -1.12 12.21 -9.33
CA ASP A 103 -1.11 13.52 -9.98
C ASP A 103 -0.98 14.68 -8.97
N TRP A 104 -0.92 14.40 -7.66
CA TRP A 104 -0.73 15.45 -6.66
C TRP A 104 0.65 16.08 -6.79
N GLU A 105 0.70 17.41 -6.83
CA GLU A 105 1.95 18.18 -6.97
C GLU A 105 2.99 17.81 -5.90
N VAL A 106 2.54 17.65 -4.65
CA VAL A 106 3.40 17.25 -3.51
C VAL A 106 4.08 15.89 -3.70
N ASN A 107 3.49 15.01 -4.52
CA ASN A 107 4.03 13.69 -4.82
C ASN A 107 5.02 13.70 -5.97
N GLN A 108 5.30 14.86 -6.59
CA GLN A 108 6.25 15.02 -7.70
C GLN A 108 5.98 14.00 -8.84
N PRO A 109 4.88 14.12 -9.60
CA PRO A 109 4.37 13.06 -10.48
C PRO A 109 5.39 12.44 -11.44
N ALA A 110 6.26 13.25 -12.06
CA ALA A 110 7.29 12.76 -12.98
C ALA A 110 8.36 11.89 -12.29
N LYS A 111 8.70 12.24 -11.04
CA LYS A 111 9.64 11.49 -10.23
C LYS A 111 8.99 10.22 -9.69
N LEU A 112 7.77 10.35 -9.16
CA LEU A 112 6.98 9.23 -8.65
C LEU A 112 6.76 8.17 -9.73
N SER A 113 6.39 8.55 -10.96
CA SER A 113 6.16 7.60 -12.05
C SER A 113 7.41 6.78 -12.38
N THR A 114 8.59 7.40 -12.34
CA THR A 114 9.88 6.72 -12.55
C THR A 114 10.16 5.69 -11.44
N VAL A 115 9.90 6.05 -10.18
CA VAL A 115 10.08 5.15 -9.03
C VAL A 115 9.10 3.97 -9.10
N LEU A 116 7.82 4.26 -9.32
CA LEU A 116 6.78 3.24 -9.41
C LEU A 116 7.06 2.27 -10.56
N ALA A 117 7.46 2.76 -11.74
CA ALA A 117 7.80 1.89 -12.86
C ALA A 117 8.92 0.90 -12.53
N LYS A 118 9.96 1.34 -11.80
CA LYS A 118 11.06 0.45 -11.36
C LYS A 118 10.58 -0.58 -10.34
N LEU A 119 9.77 -0.17 -9.37
CA LEU A 119 9.21 -1.08 -8.36
C LEU A 119 8.25 -2.09 -9.00
N GLU A 120 7.45 -1.69 -9.99
CA GLU A 120 6.57 -2.58 -10.76
C GLU A 120 7.37 -3.59 -11.59
N THR A 121 8.50 -3.21 -12.19
CA THR A 121 9.40 -4.16 -12.86
C THR A 121 9.92 -5.20 -11.85
N ILE A 122 10.39 -4.76 -10.68
CA ILE A 122 10.86 -5.67 -9.62
C ILE A 122 9.73 -6.61 -9.16
N GLN A 123 8.52 -6.10 -8.99
CA GLN A 123 7.33 -6.87 -8.65
C GLN A 123 7.05 -7.97 -9.67
N LYS A 124 6.97 -7.59 -10.95
CA LYS A 124 6.68 -8.51 -12.05
C LYS A 124 7.74 -9.61 -12.13
N GLU A 125 9.01 -9.25 -12.04
CA GLU A 125 10.10 -10.21 -12.06
C GLU A 125 10.08 -11.16 -10.85
N PHE A 126 9.81 -10.66 -9.64
CA PHE A 126 9.69 -11.51 -8.45
C PHE A 126 8.52 -12.48 -8.58
N ASN A 127 7.33 -11.97 -8.91
CA ASN A 127 6.11 -12.77 -9.03
C ASN A 127 6.20 -13.81 -10.15
N ALA A 128 6.80 -13.46 -11.29
CA ALA A 128 6.97 -14.40 -12.42
C ALA A 128 8.02 -15.49 -12.15
N ALA A 129 8.97 -15.25 -11.24
CA ALA A 129 9.99 -16.22 -10.85
C ALA A 129 9.49 -17.25 -9.82
N GLN A 130 8.31 -17.05 -9.23
CA GLN A 130 7.75 -18.00 -8.26
C GLN A 130 7.16 -19.22 -8.97
N THR A 131 7.42 -20.40 -8.41
CA THR A 131 6.86 -21.68 -8.89
C THR A 131 5.56 -22.06 -8.17
N GLY A 132 5.23 -21.39 -7.07
CA GLY A 132 3.97 -21.52 -6.33
C GLY A 132 3.19 -20.21 -6.28
N ASP A 133 2.18 -20.14 -5.41
CA ASP A 133 1.28 -18.98 -5.31
C ASP A 133 1.87 -17.82 -4.52
N LYS A 134 3.17 -17.79 -4.28
CA LYS A 134 3.81 -16.68 -3.57
C LYS A 134 3.85 -15.44 -4.46
N LYS A 135 3.48 -14.29 -3.90
CA LYS A 135 3.56 -13.00 -4.59
C LYS A 135 3.90 -11.88 -3.61
N ILE A 136 4.28 -10.73 -4.17
CA ILE A 136 4.35 -9.47 -3.45
C ILE A 136 3.54 -8.39 -4.15
N SER A 137 2.84 -7.58 -3.37
CA SER A 137 2.11 -6.40 -3.84
C SER A 137 3.05 -5.21 -4.08
N LEU A 138 2.62 -4.26 -4.91
CA LEU A 138 3.34 -3.01 -5.08
C LEU A 138 3.27 -2.18 -3.79
N ALA A 139 2.15 -2.24 -3.07
CA ALA A 139 1.98 -1.61 -1.77
C ALA A 139 3.07 -2.03 -0.77
N ASP A 140 3.40 -3.32 -0.71
CA ASP A 140 4.48 -3.82 0.11
C ASP A 140 5.86 -3.42 -0.43
N LEU A 141 6.08 -3.45 -1.75
CA LEU A 141 7.36 -3.02 -2.33
C LEU A 141 7.67 -1.54 -2.13
N ILE A 142 6.66 -0.66 -2.16
CA ILE A 142 6.83 0.78 -1.88
C ILE A 142 7.34 0.97 -0.45
N VAL A 143 6.70 0.31 0.54
CA VAL A 143 7.12 0.40 1.93
C VAL A 143 8.48 -0.26 2.13
N LEU A 144 8.70 -1.44 1.55
CA LEU A 144 9.95 -2.18 1.63
C LEU A 144 11.12 -1.39 1.02
N GLY A 145 10.88 -0.63 -0.04
CA GLY A 145 11.87 0.27 -0.62
C GLY A 145 12.27 1.38 0.35
N GLY A 146 11.31 2.00 1.05
CA GLY A 146 11.60 2.95 2.12
C GLY A 146 12.40 2.33 3.28
N VAL A 147 12.01 1.13 3.73
CA VAL A 147 12.73 0.34 4.74
C VAL A 147 14.19 0.11 4.33
N ALA A 148 14.40 -0.41 3.11
CA ALA A 148 15.75 -0.68 2.60
C ALA A 148 16.59 0.60 2.49
N ALA A 149 15.98 1.71 2.07
CA ALA A 149 16.66 2.98 1.95
C ALA A 149 17.07 3.57 3.31
N VAL A 150 16.23 3.45 4.34
CA VAL A 150 16.56 3.86 5.71
C VAL A 150 17.69 3.02 6.28
N GLU A 151 17.64 1.69 6.12
CA GLU A 151 18.73 0.79 6.54
C GLU A 151 20.04 1.14 5.82
N LYS A 152 19.99 1.42 4.51
CA LYS A 152 21.16 1.85 3.75
C LYS A 152 21.70 3.18 4.28
N ALA A 153 20.84 4.18 4.49
CA ALA A 153 21.25 5.50 4.96
C ALA A 153 21.91 5.42 6.35
N ALA A 154 21.34 4.62 7.25
CA ALA A 154 21.95 4.36 8.56
C ALA A 154 23.33 3.70 8.42
N LYS A 155 23.46 2.70 7.54
CA LYS A 155 24.74 2.03 7.26
C LYS A 155 25.78 2.99 6.70
N ASP A 156 25.41 3.85 5.75
CA ASP A 156 26.29 4.89 5.18
C ASP A 156 26.75 5.87 6.27
N GLY A 157 25.91 6.12 7.29
CA GLY A 157 26.24 6.89 8.49
C GLY A 157 27.00 6.11 9.57
N GLY A 158 27.42 4.87 9.33
CA GLY A 158 28.18 4.05 10.27
C GLY A 158 27.35 3.26 11.28
N HIS A 159 26.02 3.16 11.08
CA HIS A 159 25.12 2.44 11.99
C HIS A 159 24.49 1.22 11.32
N GLN A 160 24.64 0.05 11.94
CA GLN A 160 23.93 -1.15 11.50
C GLN A 160 22.56 -1.21 12.18
N VAL A 161 21.50 -1.04 11.40
CA VAL A 161 20.11 -1.11 11.88
C VAL A 161 19.30 -2.07 11.04
N THR A 162 18.25 -2.62 11.63
CA THR A 162 17.23 -3.40 10.93
C THR A 162 15.89 -2.74 11.18
N VAL A 163 15.21 -2.35 10.11
CA VAL A 163 13.91 -1.70 10.19
C VAL A 163 12.83 -2.78 10.04
N PRO A 164 11.89 -2.90 11.00
CA PRO A 164 10.83 -3.90 10.92
C PRO A 164 9.98 -3.72 9.66
N PHE A 165 9.58 -4.85 9.06
CA PHE A 165 8.69 -4.88 7.92
C PHE A 165 7.66 -5.99 8.11
N THR A 166 6.40 -5.68 7.81
CA THR A 166 5.28 -6.63 7.88
C THR A 166 4.61 -6.67 6.51
N PRO A 167 4.68 -7.81 5.79
CA PRO A 167 3.99 -7.98 4.52
C PRO A 167 2.49 -8.19 4.72
N GLY A 168 1.73 -8.12 3.63
CA GLY A 168 0.28 -8.34 3.59
C GLY A 168 -0.51 -7.11 3.16
N ARG A 169 0.13 -6.05 2.69
CA ARG A 169 -0.60 -5.00 1.96
C ARG A 169 -1.01 -5.55 0.61
N MET A 170 -2.13 -5.09 0.09
CA MET A 170 -2.65 -5.47 -1.22
C MET A 170 -2.78 -4.25 -2.12
N ASP A 171 -2.91 -4.48 -3.42
CA ASP A 171 -3.02 -3.44 -4.43
C ASP A 171 -4.49 -3.20 -4.80
N ALA A 172 -5.03 -2.04 -4.44
CA ALA A 172 -6.40 -1.65 -4.80
C ALA A 172 -6.49 -1.27 -6.29
N SER A 173 -7.66 -1.38 -6.90
CA SER A 173 -7.94 -0.90 -8.26
C SER A 173 -8.45 0.55 -8.28
N GLN A 174 -8.56 1.14 -9.47
CA GLN A 174 -9.09 2.50 -9.62
C GLN A 174 -10.58 2.57 -9.29
N GLU A 175 -11.32 1.49 -9.55
CA GLU A 175 -12.75 1.34 -9.23
C GLU A 175 -13.00 1.21 -7.71
N GLN A 176 -11.94 0.91 -6.94
CA GLN A 176 -11.95 0.85 -5.49
C GLN A 176 -11.49 2.18 -4.84
N THR A 177 -11.43 3.27 -5.61
CA THR A 177 -11.00 4.61 -5.15
C THR A 177 -12.10 5.65 -5.33
#